data_AF-A0AAE3H6M3-F1
#
_entry.id   AF-A0AAE3H6M3-F1
#
_cell.length_a   1.000
_cell.length_b   1.000
_cell.length_c   1.000
_cell.angle_alpha   90.00
_cell.angle_beta   90.00
_cell.angle_gamma   90.00
#
_symmetry.space_group_name_H-M   'P 1'
#
loop_
_entity.id
_entity.type
_entity.pdbx_description
1 polymer ?
#
loop_
_entity_poly.entity_id
_entity_poly.type
_entity_poly.pdbx_seq_one_letter_code
_entity_poly.pdbx_strand_id
1 'polypeptide(L)'
;MKLKLTPAYVFTFLMLTFVLSEFHEIAHTAVGRLICGCWGKRDFNQWGLCEGCENNPYSFIPTMMGPLFSFSVAYWGASMLKKHNTIEKQTLGFSLIFASSIFGRLLNVFPFQSGDEFTVFYNEVFNEQRTISLIAAFVLVAVIVFYPLRKAYLFIENKNRWAWFLGFCILPFAAILLMILGVLNTILATGFLSKVWILGSPKVVTLWTILVIVLLFLSKANITQLKSNGK
;
A
#
# COMPACT_ATOMS: atom_id res chain seq x y z
N MET A 1 -10.37 -21.21 4.73
CA MET A 1 -9.58 -21.31 5.95
C MET A 1 -10.26 -20.59 7.11
N LYS A 2 -10.29 -21.20 8.31
CA LYS A 2 -10.67 -20.51 9.55
C LYS A 2 -9.52 -19.67 10.08
N LEU A 3 -9.66 -18.35 10.01
CA LEU A 3 -8.69 -17.37 10.48
C LEU A 3 -8.72 -17.26 12.01
N LYS A 4 -7.54 -17.08 12.61
CA LYS A 4 -7.35 -16.75 14.03
C LYS A 4 -6.24 -15.71 14.12
N LEU A 5 -6.53 -14.57 14.75
CA LEU A 5 -5.51 -13.56 15.00
C LEU A 5 -4.74 -13.92 16.26
N THR A 6 -3.41 -13.91 16.14
CA THR A 6 -2.51 -13.86 17.28
C THR A 6 -1.86 -12.47 17.32
N PRO A 7 -1.46 -11.96 18.51
CA PRO A 7 -0.73 -10.69 18.58
C PRO A 7 0.53 -10.68 17.72
N ALA A 8 1.24 -11.81 17.66
CA ALA A 8 2.44 -11.97 16.83
C ALA A 8 2.13 -11.89 15.33
N TYR A 9 1.02 -12.48 14.87
CA TYR A 9 0.56 -12.31 13.49
C TYR A 9 0.21 -10.84 13.21
N VAL A 10 -0.58 -10.21 14.09
CA VAL A 10 -1.02 -8.81 13.91
C VAL A 10 0.19 -7.88 13.79
N PHE A 11 1.17 -8.02 14.69
CA PHE A 11 2.41 -7.24 14.64
C PHE A 11 3.14 -7.42 13.29
N THR A 12 3.33 -8.67 12.87
CA THR A 12 4.04 -8.99 11.62
C THR A 12 3.30 -8.47 10.40
N PHE A 13 1.98 -8.59 10.40
CA PHE A 13 1.11 -8.09 9.35
C PHE A 13 1.13 -6.55 9.25
N LEU A 14 1.20 -5.85 10.39
CA LEU A 14 1.39 -4.40 10.41
C LEU A 14 2.77 -3.99 9.89
N MET A 15 3.84 -4.69 10.29
CA MET A 15 5.18 -4.42 9.73
C MET A 15 5.20 -4.65 8.22
N LEU A 16 4.56 -5.71 7.74
CA LEU A 16 4.40 -5.95 6.30
C LEU A 16 3.63 -4.82 5.62
N THR A 17 2.57 -4.31 6.26
CA THR A 17 1.76 -3.20 5.75
C THR A 17 2.60 -1.94 5.60
N PHE A 18 3.40 -1.58 6.62
CA PHE A 18 4.29 -0.41 6.55
C PHE A 18 5.41 -0.58 5.52
N VAL A 19 6.01 -1.77 5.42
CA VAL A 19 7.02 -2.05 4.38
C VAL A 19 6.44 -1.89 2.97
N LEU A 20 5.24 -2.44 2.72
CA LEU A 20 4.59 -2.31 1.41
C LEU A 20 4.15 -0.87 1.13
N SER A 21 3.75 -0.11 2.15
CA SER A 21 3.49 1.33 2.03
C SER A 21 4.75 2.11 1.65
N GLU A 22 5.89 1.83 2.28
CA GLU A 22 7.15 2.48 1.90
C GLU A 22 7.60 2.08 0.49
N PHE A 23 7.42 0.81 0.10
CA PHE A 23 7.78 0.36 -1.24
C PHE A 23 6.91 0.98 -2.33
N HIS A 24 5.65 1.30 -2.00
CA HIS A 24 4.78 2.08 -2.88
C HIS A 24 5.38 3.47 -3.15
N GLU A 25 5.78 4.21 -2.11
CA GLU A 25 6.41 5.53 -2.25
C GLU A 25 7.78 5.47 -2.95
N ILE A 26 8.54 4.42 -2.69
CA ILE A 26 9.81 4.17 -3.37
C ILE A 26 9.57 3.87 -4.86
N ALA A 27 8.48 3.21 -5.24
CA ALA A 27 8.16 2.97 -6.64
C ALA A 27 7.95 4.27 -7.42
N HIS A 28 7.24 5.25 -6.83
CA HIS A 28 7.10 6.58 -7.41
C HIS A 28 8.46 7.26 -7.60
N THR A 29 9.23 7.40 -6.52
CA THR A 29 10.49 8.15 -6.55
C THR A 29 11.58 7.47 -7.36
N ALA A 30 11.64 6.13 -7.38
CA ALA A 30 12.59 5.39 -8.21
C ALA A 30 12.32 5.61 -9.70
N VAL A 31 11.07 5.54 -10.14
CA VAL A 31 10.74 5.81 -11.54
C VAL A 31 10.85 7.30 -11.87
N GLY A 32 10.53 8.19 -10.93
CA GLY A 32 10.84 9.62 -11.03
C GLY A 32 12.33 9.85 -11.27
N ARG A 33 13.23 9.16 -10.55
CA ARG A 33 14.67 9.27 -10.75
C ARG A 33 15.14 8.80 -12.12
N LEU A 34 14.52 7.75 -12.66
CA LEU A 34 14.81 7.20 -13.98
C LEU A 34 14.40 8.16 -15.10
N ILE A 35 13.24 8.82 -14.96
CA ILE A 35 12.69 9.73 -15.96
C ILE A 35 13.32 11.13 -15.87
N CYS A 36 13.48 11.65 -14.66
CA CYS A 36 13.90 13.02 -14.42
C CYS A 36 15.42 13.20 -14.25
N GLY A 37 16.18 12.13 -14.04
CA GLY A 37 17.62 12.24 -13.81
C GLY A 37 18.00 12.76 -12.41
N CYS A 38 17.03 12.99 -11.52
CA CYS A 38 17.25 13.41 -10.13
C CYS A 38 16.17 12.85 -9.18
N TRP A 39 16.48 12.79 -7.89
CA TRP A 39 15.50 12.40 -6.87
C TRP A 39 14.60 13.59 -6.56
N GLY A 40 13.30 13.41 -6.73
CA GLY A 40 12.33 14.37 -6.19
C GLY A 40 12.20 14.23 -4.68
N LYS A 41 11.72 15.28 -4.02
CA LYS A 41 11.54 15.26 -2.55
C LYS A 41 10.35 14.37 -2.20
N ARG A 42 10.45 13.60 -1.12
CA ARG A 42 9.33 12.88 -0.53
C ARG A 42 9.29 13.04 0.99
N ASP A 43 8.13 12.86 1.58
CA ASP A 43 7.97 12.56 3.00
C ASP A 43 7.36 11.15 3.16
N PHE A 44 6.58 10.91 4.22
CA PHE A 44 5.95 9.61 4.45
C PHE A 44 4.68 9.37 3.62
N ASN A 45 4.02 10.41 3.10
CA ASN A 45 2.73 10.29 2.40
C ASN A 45 2.62 11.12 1.12
N GLN A 46 3.62 11.93 0.82
CA GLN A 46 3.72 12.75 -0.37
C GLN A 46 5.08 12.55 -1.00
N TRP A 47 5.08 12.64 -2.32
CA TRP A 47 6.29 12.64 -3.12
C TRP A 47 6.11 13.69 -4.21
N GLY A 48 7.22 14.17 -4.74
CA GLY A 48 7.26 15.08 -5.86
C GLY A 48 8.34 14.69 -6.85
N LEU A 49 8.37 15.38 -7.98
CA LEU A 49 9.47 15.32 -8.93
C LEU A 49 10.54 16.35 -8.56
N CYS A 50 11.72 16.23 -9.17
CA CYS A 50 12.72 17.29 -9.07
C CYS A 50 12.39 18.46 -10.00
N GLU A 51 12.90 19.63 -9.64
CA GLU A 51 12.70 20.89 -10.35
C GLU A 51 13.06 20.75 -11.84
N GLY A 52 12.19 21.28 -12.71
CA GLY A 52 12.36 21.20 -14.17
C GLY A 52 11.87 19.91 -14.82
N CYS A 53 11.52 18.86 -14.06
CA CYS A 53 10.96 17.63 -14.64
C CYS A 53 9.47 17.77 -15.06
N GLU A 54 8.80 18.83 -14.63
CA GLU A 54 7.39 19.10 -14.97
C GLU A 54 7.18 19.23 -16.49
N ASN A 55 8.19 19.72 -17.21
CA ASN A 55 8.15 19.86 -18.68
C ASN A 55 8.40 18.55 -19.43
N ASN A 56 8.70 17.44 -18.74
CA ASN A 56 8.90 16.14 -19.36
C ASN A 56 7.52 15.52 -19.68
N PRO A 57 7.23 15.11 -20.93
CA PRO A 57 5.94 14.51 -21.29
C PRO A 57 5.63 13.19 -20.57
N TYR A 58 6.64 12.58 -19.93
CA TYR A 58 6.52 11.34 -19.18
C TYR A 58 6.47 11.56 -17.65
N SER A 59 6.34 12.81 -17.19
CA SER A 59 6.33 13.19 -15.77
C SER A 59 5.16 12.59 -14.96
N PHE A 60 4.09 12.15 -15.62
CA PHE A 60 2.96 11.46 -14.97
C PHE A 60 3.19 9.97 -14.68
N ILE A 61 4.16 9.33 -15.35
CA ILE A 61 4.43 7.89 -15.18
C ILE A 61 4.77 7.52 -13.73
N PRO A 62 5.64 8.27 -13.02
CA PRO A 62 5.91 8.03 -11.59
C PRO A 62 4.63 7.90 -10.77
N THR A 63 3.61 8.73 -11.00
CA THR A 63 2.31 8.66 -10.30
C THR A 63 1.62 7.32 -10.46
N MET A 64 1.73 6.66 -11.61
CA MET A 64 1.12 5.34 -11.80
C MET A 64 1.89 4.21 -11.09
N MET A 65 3.16 4.40 -10.76
CA MET A 65 4.05 3.30 -10.35
C MET A 65 3.78 2.78 -8.95
N GLY A 66 3.38 3.65 -8.00
CA GLY A 66 2.92 3.20 -6.69
C GLY A 66 1.71 2.27 -6.81
N PRO A 67 0.59 2.69 -7.43
CA PRO A 67 -0.56 1.83 -7.64
C PRO A 67 -0.23 0.52 -8.37
N LEU A 68 0.57 0.59 -9.43
CA LEU A 68 1.02 -0.59 -10.16
C LEU A 68 1.78 -1.57 -9.26
N PHE A 69 2.66 -1.08 -8.38
CA PHE A 69 3.32 -1.91 -7.37
C PHE A 69 2.32 -2.57 -6.42
N SER A 70 1.42 -1.78 -5.81
CA SER A 70 0.43 -2.30 -4.85
C SER A 70 -0.50 -3.34 -5.48
N PHE A 71 -1.00 -3.08 -6.70
CA PHE A 71 -1.83 -4.04 -7.43
C PHE A 71 -1.05 -5.29 -7.78
N SER A 72 0.20 -5.17 -8.23
CA SER A 72 1.04 -6.33 -8.55
C SER A 72 1.25 -7.23 -7.34
N VAL A 73 1.51 -6.65 -6.16
CA VAL A 73 1.65 -7.40 -4.90
C VAL A 73 0.35 -8.11 -4.52
N ALA A 74 -0.79 -7.44 -4.65
CA ALA A 74 -2.08 -8.07 -4.37
C ALA A 74 -2.42 -9.21 -5.32
N TYR A 75 -2.16 -9.04 -6.62
CA TYR A 75 -2.36 -10.10 -7.61
C TYR A 75 -1.42 -11.28 -7.35
N TRP A 76 -0.17 -11.00 -6.96
CA TRP A 76 0.75 -12.04 -6.53
C TRP A 76 0.23 -12.79 -5.29
N GLY A 77 -0.29 -12.07 -4.28
CA GLY A 77 -0.93 -12.68 -3.13
C GLY A 77 -2.15 -13.54 -3.49
N ALA A 78 -3.00 -13.05 -4.39
CA ALA A 78 -4.17 -13.79 -4.88
C ALA A 78 -3.77 -15.08 -5.62
N SER A 79 -2.65 -15.07 -6.35
CA SER A 79 -2.11 -16.26 -7.01
C SER A 79 -1.69 -17.36 -6.03
N MET A 80 -1.39 -17.00 -4.77
CA MET A 80 -1.00 -17.94 -3.72
C MET A 80 -2.22 -18.57 -2.99
N LEU A 81 -3.43 -18.02 -3.15
CA LEU A 81 -4.68 -18.56 -2.57
C LEU A 81 -5.25 -19.75 -3.35
N LYS A 82 -4.41 -20.74 -3.68
CA LYS A 82 -4.80 -21.98 -4.37
C LYS A 82 -4.90 -23.14 -3.38
N LYS A 83 -5.87 -24.05 -3.59
CA LYS A 83 -6.13 -25.19 -2.70
C LYS A 83 -4.92 -26.11 -2.48
N HIS A 84 -4.07 -26.28 -3.49
CA HIS A 84 -2.87 -27.14 -3.43
C HIS A 84 -1.64 -26.46 -2.83
N ASN A 85 -1.68 -25.16 -2.57
CA ASN A 85 -0.56 -24.47 -1.94
C ASN A 85 -0.48 -24.79 -0.45
N THR A 86 0.74 -24.74 0.10
CA THR A 86 0.96 -24.91 1.53
C THR A 86 0.26 -23.82 2.33
N ILE A 87 0.01 -24.07 3.62
CA ILE A 87 -0.66 -23.13 4.52
C ILE A 87 0.13 -21.82 4.61
N GLU A 88 1.46 -21.91 4.63
CA GLU A 88 2.37 -20.76 4.67
C GLU A 88 2.21 -19.89 3.44
N LYS A 89 2.15 -20.49 2.24
CA LYS A 89 1.91 -19.74 0.99
C LYS A 89 0.53 -19.10 0.99
N GLN A 90 -0.50 -19.80 1.44
CA GLN A 90 -1.85 -19.26 1.49
C GLN A 90 -1.98 -18.10 2.49
N THR A 91 -1.40 -18.23 3.68
CA THR A 91 -1.41 -17.18 4.71
C THR A 91 -0.62 -15.96 4.26
N LEU A 92 0.59 -16.15 3.71
CA LEU A 92 1.35 -15.07 3.09
C LEU A 92 0.56 -14.39 1.98
N GLY A 93 -0.04 -15.16 1.08
CA GLY A 93 -0.86 -14.63 -0.01
C GLY A 93 -2.02 -13.78 0.46
N PHE A 94 -2.73 -14.26 1.49
CA PHE A 94 -3.80 -13.50 2.14
C PHE A 94 -3.27 -12.20 2.74
N SER A 95 -2.16 -12.27 3.47
CA SER A 95 -1.53 -11.10 4.08
C SER A 95 -1.07 -10.08 3.03
N LEU A 96 -0.47 -10.49 1.90
CA LEU A 96 -0.03 -9.59 0.83
C LEU A 96 -1.20 -8.81 0.20
N ILE A 97 -2.36 -9.45 0.01
CA ILE A 97 -3.55 -8.79 -0.54
C ILE A 97 -3.99 -7.62 0.35
N PHE A 98 -4.05 -7.81 1.67
CA PHE A 98 -4.54 -6.76 2.57
C PHE A 98 -3.47 -5.78 3.02
N ALA A 99 -2.22 -6.24 3.20
CA ALA A 99 -1.10 -5.37 3.59
C ALA A 99 -0.70 -4.39 2.47
N SER A 100 -0.97 -4.71 1.20
CA SER A 100 -0.82 -3.76 0.08
C SER A 100 -1.89 -2.67 0.06
N SER A 101 -2.87 -2.72 0.98
CA SER A 101 -3.93 -1.72 1.15
C SER A 101 -4.69 -1.40 -0.14
N ILE A 102 -4.92 -2.39 -1.00
CA ILE A 102 -5.66 -2.21 -2.27
C ILE A 102 -7.10 -1.71 -2.06
N PHE A 103 -7.73 -2.02 -0.93
CA PHE A 103 -9.03 -1.46 -0.60
C PHE A 103 -8.92 0.03 -0.22
N GLY A 104 -7.83 0.43 0.44
CA GLY A 104 -7.54 1.84 0.73
C GLY A 104 -7.43 2.70 -0.53
N ARG A 105 -7.07 2.11 -1.69
CA ARG A 105 -7.07 2.82 -2.98
C ARG A 105 -8.48 3.23 -3.41
N LEU A 106 -9.48 2.38 -3.19
CA LEU A 106 -10.88 2.76 -3.39
C LEU A 106 -11.28 3.91 -2.45
N LEU A 107 -10.87 3.85 -1.18
CA LEU A 107 -11.17 4.89 -0.20
C LEU A 107 -10.53 6.24 -0.57
N ASN A 108 -9.28 6.21 -1.04
CA ASN A 108 -8.58 7.41 -1.51
C ASN A 108 -9.36 8.06 -2.65
N VAL A 109 -9.77 7.32 -3.68
CA VAL A 109 -10.59 7.88 -4.77
C VAL A 109 -11.96 8.34 -4.25
N PHE A 110 -12.64 7.52 -3.44
CA PHE A 110 -13.92 7.85 -2.82
C PHE A 110 -14.04 7.20 -1.43
N PRO A 111 -14.24 7.97 -0.36
CA PRO A 111 -14.74 9.35 -0.34
C PRO A 111 -13.68 10.45 -0.32
N PHE A 112 -12.39 10.14 -0.23
CA PHE A 112 -11.36 11.16 0.02
C PHE A 112 -11.02 12.03 -1.21
N GLN A 113 -11.36 11.58 -2.42
CA GLN A 113 -11.11 12.29 -3.67
C GLN A 113 -9.63 12.66 -3.84
N SER A 114 -8.77 11.69 -3.50
CA SER A 114 -7.32 11.78 -3.47
C SER A 114 -6.71 10.49 -4.03
N GLY A 115 -5.39 10.40 -3.96
CA GLY A 115 -4.63 9.25 -4.42
C GLY A 115 -4.24 9.34 -5.89
N ASP A 116 -3.23 8.54 -6.22
CA ASP A 116 -2.53 8.59 -7.49
C ASP A 116 -3.45 8.35 -8.69
N GLU A 117 -4.38 7.40 -8.56
CA GLU A 117 -5.31 7.05 -9.62
C GLU A 117 -6.23 8.23 -9.96
N PHE A 118 -6.77 8.91 -8.95
CA PHE A 118 -7.58 10.12 -9.17
C PHE A 118 -6.73 11.24 -9.79
N THR A 119 -5.52 11.47 -9.28
CA THR A 119 -4.61 12.51 -9.77
C THR A 119 -4.28 12.35 -11.25
N VAL A 120 -3.99 11.13 -11.71
CA VAL A 120 -3.71 10.87 -13.14
C VAL A 120 -4.93 11.17 -14.01
N PHE A 121 -6.12 10.69 -13.63
CA PHE A 121 -7.32 10.96 -14.41
C PHE A 121 -7.67 12.46 -14.43
N TYR A 122 -7.50 13.13 -13.29
CA TYR A 122 -7.80 14.55 -13.13
C TYR A 122 -6.86 15.44 -13.95
N ASN A 123 -5.55 15.25 -13.83
CA ASN A 123 -4.57 16.12 -14.49
C ASN A 123 -4.34 15.74 -15.96
N GLU A 124 -4.24 14.45 -16.28
CA GLU A 124 -3.72 14.00 -17.58
C GLU A 124 -4.80 13.57 -18.57
N VAL A 125 -5.92 13.03 -18.08
CA VAL A 125 -6.93 12.40 -18.96
C VAL A 125 -8.12 13.32 -19.22
N PHE A 126 -8.63 13.98 -18.19
CA PHE A 126 -9.88 14.72 -18.26
C PHE A 126 -9.74 16.23 -18.03
N ASN A 127 -8.52 16.79 -18.06
CA ASN A 127 -8.25 18.22 -17.98
C ASN A 127 -9.03 18.91 -16.84
N GLU A 128 -8.79 18.44 -15.61
CA GLU A 128 -9.36 18.97 -14.37
C GLU A 128 -10.89 18.81 -14.21
N GLN A 129 -11.53 17.93 -15.02
CA GLN A 129 -12.94 17.60 -14.83
C GLN A 129 -13.13 16.59 -13.69
N ARG A 130 -13.39 17.12 -12.50
CA ARG A 130 -13.47 16.36 -11.24
C ARG A 130 -14.44 15.17 -11.28
N THR A 131 -15.68 15.38 -11.69
CA THR A 131 -16.73 14.34 -11.62
C THR A 131 -16.41 13.13 -12.50
N ILE A 132 -15.98 13.38 -13.75
CA ILE A 132 -15.66 12.32 -14.69
C ILE A 132 -14.39 11.58 -14.23
N SER A 133 -13.39 12.32 -13.74
CA SER A 133 -12.16 11.74 -13.19
C SER A 133 -12.43 10.82 -12.00
N LEU A 134 -13.31 11.24 -11.09
CA LEU A 134 -13.71 10.43 -9.94
C LEU A 134 -14.41 9.15 -10.38
N ILE A 135 -15.39 9.24 -11.29
CA ILE A 135 -16.12 8.08 -11.78
C ILE A 135 -15.18 7.11 -12.49
N ALA A 136 -14.34 7.62 -13.40
CA ALA A 136 -13.41 6.80 -14.17
C ALA A 136 -12.36 6.12 -13.28
N ALA A 137 -11.71 6.86 -12.38
CA ALA A 137 -10.75 6.31 -11.43
C ALA A 137 -11.40 5.27 -10.52
N PHE A 138 -12.60 5.55 -9.98
CA PHE A 138 -13.30 4.62 -9.10
C PHE A 138 -13.67 3.32 -9.82
N VAL A 139 -14.22 3.41 -11.03
CA VAL A 139 -14.58 2.24 -11.84
C VAL A 139 -13.33 1.42 -12.17
N LEU A 140 -12.25 2.07 -12.60
CA LEU A 140 -11.00 1.38 -12.92
C LEU A 140 -10.45 0.64 -11.70
N VAL A 141 -10.29 1.34 -10.57
CA VAL A 141 -9.75 0.76 -9.33
C VAL A 141 -10.66 -0.38 -8.87
N ALA A 142 -12.00 -0.19 -8.89
CA ALA A 142 -12.96 -1.22 -8.50
C ALA A 142 -12.81 -2.50 -9.33
N VAL A 143 -12.65 -2.37 -10.65
CA VAL A 143 -12.42 -3.52 -11.54
C VAL A 143 -11.10 -4.22 -11.21
N ILE A 144 -10.01 -3.46 -11.03
CA ILE A 144 -8.69 -4.02 -10.74
C ILE A 144 -8.68 -4.77 -9.41
N VAL A 145 -9.25 -4.18 -8.35
CA VAL A 145 -9.21 -4.77 -7.00
C VAL A 145 -10.25 -5.87 -6.80
N PHE A 146 -11.27 -5.96 -7.65
CA PHE A 146 -12.34 -6.95 -7.52
C PHE A 146 -11.81 -8.38 -7.47
N TYR A 147 -10.89 -8.75 -8.37
CA TYR A 147 -10.34 -10.11 -8.42
C TYR A 147 -9.61 -10.53 -7.13
N PRO A 148 -8.55 -9.82 -6.66
CA PRO A 148 -7.84 -10.21 -5.44
C PRO A 148 -8.73 -10.16 -4.20
N LEU A 149 -9.61 -9.16 -4.07
CA LEU A 149 -10.53 -9.06 -2.94
C LEU A 149 -11.56 -10.18 -2.93
N ARG A 150 -12.14 -10.53 -4.09
CA ARG A 150 -13.06 -11.68 -4.20
C ARG A 150 -12.38 -12.98 -3.82
N LYS A 151 -11.14 -13.20 -4.27
CA LYS A 151 -10.35 -14.39 -3.88
C LYS A 151 -10.13 -14.46 -2.38
N ALA A 152 -9.74 -13.34 -1.76
CA ALA A 152 -9.54 -13.26 -0.31
C ALA A 152 -10.85 -13.47 0.47
N TYR A 153 -11.97 -12.91 0.02
CA TYR A 153 -13.28 -13.10 0.65
C TYR A 153 -13.70 -14.57 0.65
N LEU A 154 -13.59 -15.24 -0.51
CA LEU A 154 -13.94 -16.65 -0.66
C LEU A 154 -13.01 -17.58 0.14
N PHE A 155 -11.79 -17.13 0.45
CA PHE A 155 -10.83 -17.89 1.26
C PHE A 155 -11.21 -17.95 2.75
N ILE A 156 -12.02 -17.03 3.27
CA ILE A 156 -12.38 -16.97 4.69
C ILE A 156 -13.52 -17.98 4.98
N GLU A 157 -13.36 -18.86 5.97
CA GLU A 157 -14.39 -19.84 6.39
C GLU A 157 -14.98 -19.56 7.78
N ASN A 158 -14.59 -18.45 8.41
CA ASN A 158 -15.14 -18.05 9.71
C ASN A 158 -16.66 -17.79 9.61
N LYS A 159 -17.41 -18.08 10.68
CA LYS A 159 -18.87 -17.87 10.77
C LYS A 159 -19.27 -16.44 10.38
N ASN A 160 -18.51 -15.44 10.83
CA ASN A 160 -18.74 -14.03 10.50
C ASN A 160 -17.80 -13.51 9.40
N ARG A 161 -17.82 -14.16 8.23
CA ARG A 161 -16.89 -13.89 7.12
C ARG A 161 -16.77 -12.41 6.75
N TRP A 162 -17.89 -11.69 6.70
CA TRP A 162 -17.91 -10.29 6.27
C TRP A 162 -17.14 -9.39 7.24
N ALA A 163 -17.26 -9.60 8.55
CA ALA A 163 -16.55 -8.79 9.54
C ALA A 163 -15.04 -9.01 9.47
N TRP A 164 -14.62 -10.25 9.25
CA TRP A 164 -13.21 -10.58 9.00
C TRP A 164 -12.69 -9.87 7.74
N PHE A 165 -13.43 -9.97 6.64
CA PHE A 165 -13.07 -9.34 5.39
C PHE A 165 -12.97 -7.80 5.51
N LEU A 166 -13.99 -7.15 6.08
CA LEU A 166 -13.99 -5.70 6.28
C LEU A 166 -12.91 -5.25 7.26
N GLY A 167 -12.65 -6.01 8.33
CA GLY A 167 -11.56 -5.74 9.26
C GLY A 167 -10.22 -5.71 8.54
N PHE A 168 -9.94 -6.69 7.68
CA PHE A 168 -8.73 -6.72 6.88
C PHE A 168 -8.69 -5.66 5.76
N CYS A 169 -9.83 -5.17 5.28
CA CYS A 169 -9.88 -4.04 4.34
C CYS A 169 -9.58 -2.69 5.03
N ILE A 170 -10.12 -2.47 6.23
CA ILE A 170 -10.14 -1.15 6.89
C ILE A 170 -8.95 -0.97 7.83
N LEU A 171 -8.60 -1.98 8.64
CA LEU A 171 -7.60 -1.84 9.70
C LEU A 171 -6.18 -1.53 9.17
N PRO A 172 -5.67 -2.13 8.08
CA PRO A 172 -4.35 -1.77 7.56
C PRO A 172 -4.32 -0.31 7.11
N PHE A 173 -5.37 0.13 6.40
CA PHE A 173 -5.49 1.51 5.95
C PHE A 173 -5.57 2.49 7.13
N ALA A 174 -6.39 2.19 8.13
CA ALA A 174 -6.46 3.00 9.35
C ALA A 174 -5.11 3.05 10.09
N ALA A 175 -4.38 1.94 10.16
CA ALA A 175 -3.04 1.90 10.76
C ALA A 175 -2.03 2.77 9.99
N ILE A 176 -2.08 2.77 8.66
CA ILE A 176 -1.30 3.69 7.82
C ILE A 176 -1.66 5.13 8.16
N LEU A 177 -2.95 5.51 8.12
CA LEU A 177 -3.37 6.89 8.42
C LEU A 177 -2.90 7.35 9.81
N LEU A 178 -3.10 6.53 10.83
CA LEU A 178 -2.73 6.89 12.21
C LEU A 178 -1.22 7.01 12.40
N MET A 179 -0.46 6.02 11.92
CA MET A 179 0.99 6.00 12.12
C MET A 179 1.70 6.99 11.20
N ILE A 180 1.41 6.94 9.90
CA ILE A 180 2.09 7.76 8.89
C ILE A 180 1.65 9.21 9.01
N LEU A 181 0.35 9.51 8.85
CA LEU A 181 -0.13 10.89 8.86
C LEU A 181 -0.18 11.47 10.27
N GLY A 182 -0.64 10.69 11.25
CA GLY A 182 -0.83 11.16 12.62
C GLY A 182 0.48 11.32 13.39
N VAL A 183 1.37 10.32 13.34
CA VAL A 183 2.58 10.30 14.18
C VAL A 183 3.81 10.76 13.40
N LEU A 184 4.16 10.07 12.33
CA LEU A 184 5.46 10.24 11.66
C LEU A 184 5.58 11.57 10.93
N ASN A 185 4.52 12.01 10.25
CA ASN A 185 4.49 13.35 9.66
C ASN A 185 4.52 14.46 10.70
N THR A 186 3.85 14.29 11.85
CA THR A 186 3.91 15.25 12.95
C THR A 186 5.34 15.36 13.50
N ILE A 187 6.04 14.23 13.65
CA ILE A 187 7.46 14.22 14.05
C ILE A 187 8.31 14.94 12.99
N LEU A 188 8.13 14.63 11.71
CA LEU A 188 8.88 15.28 10.63
C LEU A 188 8.63 16.80 10.59
N ALA A 189 7.40 17.25 10.85
CA ALA A 189 7.02 18.66 10.88
C ALA A 189 7.73 19.46 11.98
N THR A 190 8.20 18.81 13.06
CA THR A 190 9.05 19.45 14.08
C THR A 190 10.47 19.75 13.59
N GLY A 191 10.84 19.27 12.40
CA GLY A 191 12.21 19.33 11.87
C GLY A 191 13.10 18.18 12.33
N PHE A 192 12.58 17.21 13.10
CA PHE A 192 13.35 16.05 13.54
C PHE A 192 13.86 15.24 12.36
N LEU A 193 15.19 15.23 12.17
CA LEU A 193 15.86 14.50 11.09
C LEU A 193 15.26 14.77 9.69
N SER A 194 14.78 16.00 9.46
CA SER A 194 14.09 16.42 8.23
C SER A 194 15.00 16.62 7.01
N LYS A 195 16.33 16.66 7.21
CA LYS A 195 17.29 16.84 6.12
C LYS A 195 17.19 15.69 5.12
N VAL A 196 16.89 16.05 3.86
CA VAL A 196 16.84 15.11 2.72
C VAL A 196 18.17 14.38 2.56
N TRP A 197 18.09 13.09 2.29
CA TRP A 197 19.23 12.20 2.17
C TRP A 197 19.06 11.24 0.99
N ILE A 198 18.99 9.92 1.23
CA ILE A 198 18.92 8.89 0.19
C ILE A 198 17.47 8.75 -0.33
N LEU A 199 17.33 8.47 -1.64
CA LEU A 199 16.04 8.31 -2.33
C LEU A 199 15.12 9.55 -2.24
N GLY A 200 15.70 10.75 -2.10
CA GLY A 200 14.92 11.98 -1.97
C GLY A 200 14.14 12.11 -0.65
N SER A 201 14.41 11.22 0.31
CA SER A 201 13.69 11.13 1.58
C SER A 201 14.48 11.76 2.74
N PRO A 202 13.80 12.38 3.71
CA PRO A 202 14.39 12.76 5.00
C PRO A 202 15.00 11.56 5.72
N LYS A 203 16.03 11.82 6.54
CA LYS A 203 16.67 10.77 7.35
C LYS A 203 15.67 10.01 8.23
N VAL A 204 14.66 10.69 8.79
CA VAL A 204 13.63 10.03 9.61
C VAL A 204 12.83 8.99 8.83
N VAL A 205 12.51 9.27 7.55
CA VAL A 205 11.81 8.32 6.67
C VAL A 205 12.69 7.11 6.42
N THR A 206 13.95 7.33 6.06
CA THR A 206 14.91 6.23 5.84
C THR A 206 15.07 5.33 7.08
N LEU A 207 15.19 5.93 8.27
CA LEU A 207 15.31 5.19 9.53
C LEU A 207 14.06 4.37 9.84
N TRP A 208 12.87 4.95 9.63
CA TRP A 208 11.61 4.24 9.75
C TRP A 208 11.54 3.05 8.79
N THR A 209 11.87 3.24 7.51
CA THR A 209 11.88 2.18 6.50
C THR A 209 12.80 1.03 6.93
N ILE A 210 14.02 1.33 7.39
CA ILE A 210 14.97 0.32 7.88
C ILE A 210 14.38 -0.41 9.10
N LEU A 211 13.83 0.33 10.06
CA LEU A 211 13.24 -0.24 11.28
C LEU A 211 12.12 -1.23 10.93
N VAL A 212 11.15 -0.85 10.10
CA VAL A 212 10.02 -1.75 9.76
C VAL A 212 10.47 -2.96 8.94
N ILE A 213 11.49 -2.83 8.07
CA ILE A 213 12.09 -3.96 7.35
C ILE A 213 12.76 -4.93 8.32
N VAL A 214 13.56 -4.43 9.26
CA VAL A 214 14.24 -5.28 10.26
C VAL A 214 13.21 -5.99 11.13
N LEU A 215 12.21 -5.26 11.63
CA LEU A 215 11.14 -5.85 12.45
C LEU A 215 10.32 -6.88 11.67
N LEU A 216 10.01 -6.64 10.40
CA LEU A 216 9.37 -7.63 9.53
C LEU A 216 10.26 -8.87 9.38
N PHE A 217 11.55 -8.71 9.10
CA PHE A 217 12.46 -9.83 8.92
C PHE A 217 12.58 -10.70 10.18
N LEU A 218 12.66 -10.08 11.35
CA LEU A 218 12.72 -10.77 12.65
C LEU A 218 11.40 -11.47 12.99
N SER A 219 10.26 -10.93 12.56
CA SER A 219 8.93 -11.44 12.88
C SER A 219 8.30 -12.30 11.78
N LYS A 220 8.94 -12.44 10.61
CA LYS A 220 8.36 -13.09 9.40
C LYS A 220 7.79 -14.48 9.63
N ALA A 221 8.36 -15.25 10.56
CA ALA A 221 7.90 -16.60 10.88
C ALA A 221 6.47 -16.61 11.45
N ASN A 222 6.01 -15.50 12.04
CA ASN A 222 4.69 -15.39 12.65
C ASN A 222 3.56 -15.20 11.62
N ILE A 223 3.86 -14.97 10.34
CA ILE A 223 2.84 -14.81 9.29
C ILE A 223 1.96 -16.05 9.15
N THR A 224 2.52 -17.22 9.46
CA THR A 224 1.85 -18.53 9.39
C THR A 224 0.84 -18.73 10.53
N GLN A 225 0.90 -17.90 11.58
CA GLN A 225 0.02 -18.00 12.76
C GLN A 225 -1.41 -17.50 12.50
N LEU A 226 -1.73 -17.02 11.30
CA LEU A 226 -3.07 -16.59 10.89
C LEU A 226 -4.14 -17.71 10.95
N LYS A 227 -3.75 -18.95 11.18
CA LYS A 227 -4.64 -20.11 11.11
C LYS A 227 -4.98 -20.66 12.49
N SER A 228 -6.24 -21.09 12.66
CA SER A 228 -6.59 -22.03 13.72
C SER A 228 -6.04 -23.41 13.37
N ASN A 229 -5.10 -23.94 14.15
CA ASN A 229 -4.85 -25.39 14.19
C ASN A 229 -6.19 -26.06 14.47
N GLY A 230 -6.77 -26.69 13.45
CA GLY A 230 -8.01 -27.43 13.61
C GLY A 230 -7.75 -28.64 14.50
N LYS A 231 -8.47 -28.71 15.63
CA LYS A 231 -9.19 -29.94 15.92
C LYS A 231 -10.44 -29.94 15.04
#